data_AF-A0A8S3F837-F1
#
_entry.id   AF-A0A8S3F837-F1
#
_cell.length_a   1.000
_cell.length_b   1.000
_cell.length_c   1.000
_cell.angle_alpha   90.00
_cell.angle_beta   90.00
_cell.angle_gamma   90.00
#
_symmetry.space_group_name_H-M   'P 1'
#
loop_
_entity.id
_entity.type
_entity.pdbx_description
1 polymer ?
#
loop_
_entity_poly.entity_id
_entity_poly.type
_entity_poly.pdbx_seq_one_letter_code
_entity_poly.pdbx_strand_id
1 'polypeptide(L)'
;MILACILTTIIYFVQLLFGMKNYQKHMLDAYRGVFIDIPPRAAFRNVQLMLKNIHYPGYCIAHLTCGYIIIGNILFFVLIALHVLFKHLFLIEEIARTLIPLLVIYLTTFIIQWFLSKTFFVQ
;
A
#
# COMPACT_ATOMS: atom_id res chain seq x y z
N MET A 1 -1.05 -12.89 -17.73
CA MET A 1 0.35 -13.15 -17.30
C MET A 1 1.28 -12.00 -17.67
N ILE A 2 1.43 -11.65 -18.96
CA ILE A 2 2.24 -10.50 -19.41
C ILE A 2 1.80 -9.19 -18.74
N LEU A 3 0.49 -8.94 -18.64
CA LEU A 3 -0.06 -7.75 -17.98
C LEU A 3 0.35 -7.63 -16.51
N ALA A 4 0.41 -8.76 -15.78
CA ALA A 4 0.85 -8.77 -14.39
C ALA A 4 2.31 -8.29 -14.27
N CYS A 5 3.20 -8.83 -15.12
CA CYS A 5 4.61 -8.47 -15.15
C CYS A 5 4.84 -6.99 -15.53
N ILE A 6 4.05 -6.46 -16.46
CA ILE A 6 4.13 -5.04 -16.84
C ILE A 6 3.69 -4.17 -15.67
N LEU A 7 2.56 -4.50 -15.04
CA LEU A 7 2.02 -3.74 -13.92
C LEU A 7 2.98 -3.75 -12.72
N THR A 8 3.56 -4.92 -12.41
CA THR A 8 4.52 -5.05 -11.31
C THR A 8 5.76 -4.21 -11.58
N THR A 9 6.27 -4.23 -12.81
CA THR A 9 7.44 -3.43 -13.20
C THR A 9 7.16 -1.93 -13.05
N ILE A 10 5.99 -1.46 -13.49
CA ILE A 10 5.59 -0.05 -13.37
C ILE A 10 5.48 0.36 -11.91
N ILE A 11 4.79 -0.44 -11.08
CA ILE A 11 4.64 -0.17 -9.64
C ILE A 11 6.02 -0.10 -8.97
N TYR A 12 6.90 -1.03 -9.29
CA TYR A 12 8.24 -1.08 -8.71
C TYR A 12 9.09 0.11 -9.12
N PHE A 13 9.04 0.50 -10.39
CA PHE A 13 9.75 1.66 -10.91
C PHE A 13 9.30 2.95 -10.19
N VAL A 14 7.98 3.13 -10.04
CA VAL A 14 7.41 4.28 -9.33
C VAL A 14 7.83 4.28 -7.85
N GLN A 15 7.79 3.13 -7.17
CA GLN A 15 8.25 2.99 -5.79
C GLN A 15 9.73 3.36 -5.63
N LEU A 16 10.58 2.96 -6.59
CA LEU A 16 12.00 3.28 -6.57
C LEU A 16 12.24 4.79 -6.72
N LEU A 17 11.50 5.47 -7.60
CA LEU A 17 11.56 6.93 -7.73
C LEU A 17 11.13 7.66 -6.45
N PHE A 18 10.04 7.20 -5.81
CA PHE A 18 9.61 7.75 -4.52
C PHE A 18 10.65 7.50 -3.42
N GLY A 19 11.22 6.30 -3.39
CA GLY A 19 12.29 5.95 -2.46
C GLY A 19 13.51 6.86 -2.62
N MET A 20 13.95 7.11 -3.85
CA MET A 20 15.05 8.03 -4.14
C MET A 20 14.75 9.47 -3.71
N LYS A 21 13.54 9.97 -3.99
CA LYS A 21 13.11 11.32 -3.59
C LYS A 21 13.10 11.47 -2.06
N ASN A 22 12.57 10.48 -1.35
CA ASN A 22 12.56 10.49 0.11
C ASN A 22 13.97 10.39 0.68
N TYR A 23 14.82 9.53 0.11
CA TYR A 23 16.22 9.43 0.51
C TYR A 23 16.95 10.77 0.38
N GLN A 24 16.77 11.46 -0.75
CA GLN A 24 17.33 12.80 -0.96
C GLN A 24 16.82 13.81 0.07
N LYS A 25 15.52 13.78 0.37
CA LYS A 25 14.91 14.65 1.40
C LYS A 25 15.54 14.39 2.77
N HIS A 26 15.60 13.13 3.21
CA HIS A 26 16.18 12.77 4.50
C HIS A 26 17.66 13.11 4.60
N MET A 27 18.43 12.98 3.52
CA MET A 27 19.82 13.44 3.49
C MET A 27 19.92 14.97 3.67
N LEU A 28 19.09 15.74 2.98
CA LEU A 28 19.09 17.21 3.09
C LEU A 28 18.70 17.66 4.51
N ASP A 29 17.69 17.03 5.10
CA ASP A 29 17.23 17.32 6.46
C ASP A 29 18.33 16.97 7.48
N ALA A 30 19.06 15.87 7.27
CA ALA A 30 20.23 15.52 8.08
C ALA A 30 21.34 16.59 8.01
N TYR A 31 21.65 17.11 6.82
CA TYR A 31 22.63 18.20 6.65
C TYR A 31 22.18 19.51 7.30
N ARG A 32 20.86 19.74 7.39
CA ARG A 32 20.27 20.91 8.09
C ARG A 32 20.20 20.72 9.61
N GLY A 33 20.58 19.56 10.13
CA GLY A 33 20.49 19.24 11.56
C GLY A 33 19.07 18.87 12.03
N VAL A 34 18.15 18.59 11.12
CA VAL A 34 16.79 18.15 11.42
C VAL A 34 16.76 16.62 11.44
N PHE A 35 16.80 16.02 12.63
CA PHE A 35 16.90 14.57 12.83
C PHE A 35 15.57 13.91 13.21
N ILE A 36 14.43 14.46 12.78
CA ILE A 36 13.09 13.97 13.18
C ILE A 36 12.90 12.50 12.82
N ASP A 37 13.33 12.10 11.63
CA ASP A 37 13.18 10.72 11.11
C ASP A 37 14.46 9.88 11.30
N ILE A 38 15.52 10.43 11.92
CA ILE A 38 16.81 9.75 12.08
C ILE A 38 16.97 9.35 13.54
N PRO A 39 17.12 8.05 13.85
CA PRO A 39 17.27 7.61 15.23
C PRO A 39 18.52 8.26 15.88
N PRO A 40 18.43 8.67 17.15
CA PRO A 40 19.49 9.41 17.82
C PRO A 40 20.79 8.59 17.89
N ARG A 41 21.94 9.25 17.72
CA ARG A 41 23.28 8.60 17.69
C ARG A 41 23.60 7.77 18.94
N ALA A 42 23.00 8.12 20.09
CA ALA A 42 23.14 7.38 21.34
C ALA A 42 22.56 5.95 21.28
N ALA A 43 21.70 5.65 20.30
CA ALA A 43 21.09 4.34 20.14
C ALA A 43 22.02 3.29 19.49
N PHE A 44 23.22 3.67 19.01
CA PHE A 44 24.07 2.75 18.26
C PHE A 44 25.54 2.76 18.72
N ARG A 45 26.12 1.57 18.82
CA ARG A 45 27.56 1.39 19.04
C ARG A 45 28.31 1.57 17.71
N ASN A 46 29.40 2.34 17.68
CA ASN A 46 30.14 2.69 16.45
C ASN A 46 30.47 1.49 15.54
N VAL A 47 30.83 0.35 16.12
CA VAL A 47 31.12 -0.89 15.39
C VAL A 47 29.89 -1.44 14.65
N GLN A 48 28.71 -1.37 15.28
CA GLN A 48 27.46 -1.82 14.67
C GLN A 48 27.01 -0.90 13.53
N LEU A 49 27.25 0.41 13.63
CA LEU A 49 26.97 1.36 12.54
C LEU A 49 27.82 1.05 11.31
N MET A 50 29.11 0.80 11.50
CA MET A 50 30.02 0.51 10.40
C MET A 50 29.66 -0.80 9.69
N LEU A 51 29.34 -1.86 10.45
CA LEU A 51 28.89 -3.13 9.91
C LEU A 51 27.57 -3.00 9.12
N LYS A 52 26.60 -2.27 9.68
CA LYS A 52 25.29 -2.03 9.03
C LYS A 52 25.44 -1.27 7.72
N ASN A 53 26.35 -0.29 7.64
CA ASN A 53 26.60 0.46 6.42
C ASN A 53 27.21 -0.40 5.30
N ILE A 54 28.11 -1.33 5.63
CA ILE A 54 28.75 -2.22 4.65
C ILE A 54 27.72 -3.19 4.03
N HIS A 55 26.77 -3.68 4.82
CA HIS A 55 25.76 -4.63 4.34
C HIS A 55 24.49 -3.98 3.79
N TYR A 56 24.29 -2.68 4.02
CA TYR A 56 23.13 -1.92 3.56
C TYR A 56 22.75 -2.16 2.08
N PRO A 57 23.67 -2.09 1.10
CA PRO A 57 23.28 -2.31 -0.31
C PRO A 57 22.77 -3.73 -0.55
N GLY A 58 23.38 -4.74 0.08
CA GLY A 58 22.93 -6.14 -0.02
C GLY A 58 21.54 -6.34 0.57
N TYR A 59 21.28 -5.78 1.75
CA TYR A 59 19.94 -5.82 2.36
C TYR A 59 18.90 -5.10 1.49
N CYS A 60 19.25 -3.93 0.94
CA CYS A 60 18.35 -3.16 0.07
C CYS A 60 17.95 -3.97 -1.17
N ILE A 61 18.92 -4.55 -1.87
CA ILE A 61 18.67 -5.39 -3.06
C ILE A 61 17.83 -6.61 -2.67
N ALA A 62 18.17 -7.31 -1.59
CA ALA A 62 17.43 -8.50 -1.16
C ALA A 62 15.96 -8.18 -0.83
N HIS A 63 15.70 -7.10 -0.10
CA HIS A 63 14.34 -6.65 0.20
C HIS A 63 13.60 -6.20 -1.06
N LEU A 64 14.28 -5.52 -1.99
CA LEU A 64 13.68 -5.14 -3.27
C LEU A 64 13.29 -6.37 -4.10
N THR A 65 14.19 -7.34 -4.24
CA THR A 65 13.89 -8.57 -4.98
C THR A 65 12.76 -9.36 -4.34
N CYS A 66 12.76 -9.49 -3.00
CA CYS A 66 11.70 -10.17 -2.27
C CYS A 66 10.34 -9.47 -2.45
N GLY A 67 10.32 -8.14 -2.29
CA GLY A 67 9.11 -7.33 -2.49
C GLY A 67 8.56 -7.43 -3.92
N TYR A 68 9.44 -7.43 -4.93
CA TYR A 68 9.05 -7.60 -6.33
C TYR A 68 8.35 -8.96 -6.56
N ILE A 69 8.91 -10.05 -6.01
CA ILE A 69 8.31 -11.39 -6.13
C ILE A 69 6.95 -11.43 -5.44
N ILE A 70 6.82 -10.87 -4.23
CA ILE A 70 5.58 -10.89 -3.46
C ILE A 70 4.48 -10.11 -4.19
N ILE A 71 4.76 -8.86 -4.59
CA ILE A 71 3.80 -8.01 -5.31
C ILE A 71 3.43 -8.66 -6.65
N GLY A 72 4.41 -9.27 -7.33
CA GLY A 72 4.22 -10.07 -8.53
C GLY A 72 3.16 -11.15 -8.38
N ASN A 73 3.34 -11.99 -7.37
CA ASN A 73 2.41 -13.09 -7.10
C ASN A 73 1.03 -12.59 -6.67
N ILE A 74 0.96 -11.56 -5.83
CA ILE A 74 -0.32 -10.98 -5.40
C ILE A 74 -1.11 -10.46 -6.60
N LEU A 75 -0.47 -9.67 -7.47
CA LEU A 75 -1.13 -9.13 -8.67
C LEU A 75 -1.54 -10.23 -9.65
N PHE A 76 -0.74 -11.29 -9.76
CA PHE A 76 -1.09 -12.45 -10.56
C PHE A 76 -2.36 -13.14 -10.05
N PHE A 77 -2.45 -13.40 -8.73
CA PHE A 77 -3.65 -13.99 -8.13
C PHE A 77 -4.88 -13.10 -8.28
N VAL A 78 -4.73 -11.78 -8.10
CA VAL A 78 -5.82 -10.81 -8.29
C VAL A 78 -6.34 -10.86 -9.74
N LEU A 79 -5.45 -10.90 -10.73
CA LEU A 79 -5.85 -10.97 -12.14
C LEU A 79 -6.52 -12.30 -12.49
N ILE A 80 -6.08 -13.42 -11.92
CA ILE A 80 -6.77 -14.71 -12.07
C ILE A 80 -8.17 -14.65 -11.44
N ALA A 81 -8.27 -14.16 -10.20
CA ALA A 81 -9.55 -14.04 -9.51
C ALA A 81 -10.54 -13.18 -10.31
N LEU A 82 -10.06 -12.05 -10.83
CA LEU A 82 -10.83 -11.15 -11.68
C LEU A 82 -11.24 -11.83 -12.99
N HIS A 83 -10.35 -12.60 -13.63
CA HIS A 83 -10.69 -13.35 -14.84
C HIS A 83 -11.76 -14.43 -14.60
N VAL A 84 -11.65 -15.17 -13.50
CA VAL A 84 -12.65 -16.19 -13.10
C VAL A 84 -13.98 -15.52 -12.80
N LEU A 85 -13.96 -14.40 -12.09
CA LEU A 85 -15.13 -13.60 -11.75
C LEU A 85 -15.87 -13.13 -13.02
N PHE A 86 -15.16 -12.54 -13.99
CA PHE A 86 -15.77 -12.14 -15.26
C PHE A 86 -16.31 -13.32 -16.10
N LYS A 87 -15.69 -14.50 -16.04
CA LYS A 87 -16.23 -15.71 -16.70
C LYS A 87 -17.52 -16.20 -16.06
N HIS A 88 -17.64 -16.08 -14.74
CA HIS A 88 -18.81 -16.48 -13.98
C HIS A 88 -19.74 -15.30 -13.67
N LEU A 89 -19.98 -14.45 -14.67
CA LEU A 89 -20.80 -13.24 -14.53
C LEU A 89 -22.20 -13.53 -13.93
N PHE A 90 -22.78 -14.67 -14.29
CA PHE A 90 -24.09 -15.11 -13.81
C PHE A 90 -24.15 -15.29 -12.28
N LEU A 91 -23.06 -15.76 -11.65
CA LEU A 91 -23.00 -15.90 -10.19
C LEU A 91 -22.92 -14.53 -9.48
N ILE A 92 -22.23 -13.57 -10.10
CA ILE A 92 -22.16 -12.20 -9.56
C ILE A 92 -23.53 -11.54 -9.63
N GLU A 93 -24.26 -11.74 -10.73
CA GLU A 93 -25.58 -11.14 -10.92
C GLU A 93 -26.58 -11.61 -9.85
N GLU A 94 -26.58 -12.91 -9.53
CA GLU A 94 -27.45 -13.49 -8.49
C GLU A 94 -27.10 -12.97 -7.08
N ILE A 95 -25.80 -12.91 -6.76
CA ILE A 95 -25.32 -12.36 -5.49
C ILE A 95 -25.65 -10.87 -5.40
N ALA A 96 -25.40 -10.10 -6.47
CA ALA A 96 -25.68 -8.68 -6.53
C ALA A 96 -27.17 -8.39 -6.37
N ARG A 97 -28.05 -9.19 -6.97
CA ARG A 97 -29.50 -9.06 -6.82
C ARG A 97 -29.96 -9.16 -5.36
N THR A 98 -29.27 -9.97 -4.56
CA THR A 98 -29.55 -10.13 -3.13
C THR A 98 -28.87 -9.07 -2.28
N LEU A 99 -27.63 -8.71 -2.63
CA LEU A 99 -26.80 -7.79 -1.85
C LEU A 99 -27.23 -6.32 -2.02
N ILE A 100 -27.56 -5.91 -3.24
CA ILE A 100 -27.95 -4.52 -3.57
C ILE A 100 -29.13 -4.02 -2.71
N PRO A 101 -30.29 -4.71 -2.62
CA PRO A 101 -31.40 -4.21 -1.81
C PRO A 101 -31.03 -4.11 -0.32
N LEU A 102 -30.22 -5.03 0.19
CA LEU A 102 -29.74 -5.02 1.57
C LEU A 102 -28.83 -3.81 1.84
N LEU A 103 -27.94 -3.52 0.88
CA LEU A 103 -27.03 -2.37 0.92
C LEU A 103 -27.79 -1.04 0.83
N VAL A 104 -28.85 -0.97 0.00
CA VAL A 104 -29.71 0.20 -0.11
C VAL A 104 -30.44 0.49 1.20
N ILE A 105 -31.01 -0.53 1.87
CA ILE A 105 -31.66 -0.37 3.18
C ILE A 105 -30.67 0.12 4.23
N TYR A 106 -29.45 -0.42 4.23
CA TYR A 106 -28.41 0.02 5.16
C TYR A 106 -27.98 1.48 4.90
N LEU A 107 -27.78 1.85 3.64
CA LEU A 107 -27.41 3.21 3.25
C LEU A 107 -28.50 4.22 3.59
N THR A 108 -29.77 3.90 3.36
CA THR A 108 -30.87 4.82 3.69
C THR A 108 -31.00 5.04 5.19
N THR A 109 -30.88 3.99 6.00
CA THR A 109 -30.90 4.13 7.46
C THR A 109 -29.72 4.95 7.96
N PHE A 110 -28.51 4.74 7.40
CA PHE A 110 -27.33 5.55 7.72
C PHE A 110 -27.51 7.03 7.35
N ILE A 111 -28.03 7.33 6.16
CA ILE A 111 -28.28 8.71 5.70
C ILE A 111 -29.32 9.40 6.59
N ILE A 112 -30.40 8.70 6.96
CA ILE A 112 -31.44 9.24 7.84
C ILE A 112 -30.85 9.54 9.23
N GLN A 113 -30.08 8.61 9.79
CA GLN A 113 -29.41 8.82 11.09
C GLN A 113 -28.44 10.01 11.04
N TRP A 114 -27.63 10.11 9.99
CA TRP A 114 -26.72 11.23 9.80
C TRP A 114 -27.46 12.58 9.66
N PHE A 115 -28.56 12.59 8.92
CA PHE A 115 -29.38 13.79 8.75
C PHE A 115 -30.04 14.21 10.06
N LEU A 116 -30.63 13.26 10.80
CA LEU A 116 -31.25 13.51 12.11
C LEU A 116 -30.23 13.99 13.14
N SER A 117 -29.03 13.39 13.19
CA SER A 117 -28.01 13.80 14.16
C SER A 117 -27.59 15.25 13.90
N LYS A 118 -27.36 15.62 12.64
CA LYS A 118 -26.92 16.95 12.25
C LYS A 118 -27.99 18.03 12.42
N THR A 119 -29.27 17.70 12.28
CA THR A 119 -30.36 18.68 12.29
C THR A 119 -31.07 18.82 13.64
N PHE A 120 -31.21 17.73 14.41
CA PHE A 120 -32.00 17.74 15.65
C PHE A 120 -31.18 17.53 16.92
N PHE A 121 -30.07 16.77 16.87
CA PHE A 121 -29.33 16.37 18.09
C PHE A 121 -28.06 17.19 18.34
N VAL A 122 -27.52 17.87 17.32
CA VAL A 122 -26.32 18.74 17.43
C VAL A 122 -26.71 20.22 17.31
N GLN A 123 -27.80 20.61 17.97
CA GLN A 123 -28.04 22.00 18.41
C GLN A 123 -27.59 22.15 19.85
#